data_AF-A0A2V8HNT6-F1
#
_entry.id   AF-A0A2V8HNT6-F1
#
_cell.length_a   1.000
_cell.length_b   1.000
_cell.length_c   1.000
_cell.angle_alpha   90.00
_cell.angle_beta   90.00
_cell.angle_gamma   90.00
#
_symmetry.space_group_name_H-M   'P 1'
#
loop_
_entity.id
_entity.type
_entity.pdbx_description
1 polymer ?
#
loop_
_entity_poly.entity_id
_entity_poly.type
_entity_poly.pdbx_seq_one_letter_code
_entity_poly.pdbx_strand_id
1 'polypeptide(L)'
;MTLKLKGEVVGEYVNLQFMPGYTFGWAPKDAGNLIAYRNLEGRLAVLDQQGRKQEIASTKNVWTPAWSEDGSKIAFVQSMGRNKYDISIVDVK
;
A
#
# COMPACT_ATOMS: atom_id res chain seq x y z
N MET A 1 1.13 11.58 -14.36
CA MET A 1 2.43 11.29 -13.73
C MET A 1 2.43 9.84 -13.26
N THR A 2 3.52 9.12 -13.48
CA THR A 2 3.68 7.72 -13.04
C THR A 2 4.79 7.66 -12.01
N LEU A 3 4.48 7.11 -10.83
CA LEU A 3 5.44 6.83 -9.76
C LEU A 3 5.92 5.40 -9.94
N LYS A 4 7.23 5.22 -10.11
CA LYS A 4 7.85 3.91 -10.25
C LYS A 4 8.85 3.63 -9.14
N LEU A 5 8.86 2.40 -8.65
CA LEU A 5 9.94 1.87 -7.81
C LEU A 5 10.56 0.67 -8.54
N LYS A 6 11.86 0.75 -8.86
CA LYS A 6 12.60 -0.32 -9.56
C LYS A 6 11.91 -0.83 -10.85
N GLY A 7 11.25 0.06 -11.58
CA GLY A 7 10.52 -0.28 -12.80
C GLY A 7 9.05 -0.67 -12.58
N GLU A 8 8.65 -1.04 -11.36
CA GLU A 8 7.25 -1.32 -11.01
C GLU A 8 6.46 -0.02 -10.85
N VAL A 9 5.26 0.02 -11.41
CA VAL A 9 4.34 1.15 -11.20
C VAL A 9 3.68 1.01 -9.83
N VAL A 10 4.05 1.91 -8.92
CA VAL A 10 3.51 1.97 -7.56
C VAL A 10 2.51 3.10 -7.36
N GLY A 11 2.24 3.88 -8.42
CA GLY A 11 1.14 4.84 -8.45
C GLY A 11 0.99 5.54 -9.81
N GLU A 12 -0.25 5.78 -10.21
CA GLU A 12 -0.60 6.60 -11.38
C GLU A 12 -1.52 7.74 -10.97
N TYR A 13 -1.19 8.94 -11.42
CA TYR A 13 -1.89 10.16 -11.04
C TYR A 13 -2.18 11.01 -12.26
N VAL A 14 -3.46 11.28 -12.49
CA VAL A 14 -3.93 12.22 -13.50
C VAL A 14 -4.40 13.46 -12.75
N ASN A 15 -3.74 14.61 -12.97
CA ASN A 15 -4.03 15.88 -12.31
C ASN A 15 -4.00 15.87 -10.76
N LEU A 16 -3.28 14.92 -10.15
CA LEU A 16 -3.08 14.82 -8.71
C LEU A 16 -1.57 14.74 -8.38
N GLN A 17 -1.18 15.30 -7.24
CA GLN A 17 0.15 15.07 -6.65
C GLN A 17 0.14 13.73 -5.88
N PHE A 18 1.27 13.02 -5.88
CA PHE A 18 1.43 11.89 -4.97
C PHE A 18 1.68 12.43 -3.56
N MET A 19 1.05 11.81 -2.56
CA MET A 19 1.22 12.19 -1.16
C MET A 19 1.84 10.99 -0.41
N PRO A 20 3.10 11.10 0.06
CA PRO A 20 3.69 10.08 0.93
C PRO A 20 2.79 9.80 2.14
N GLY A 21 2.68 8.54 2.56
CA GLY A 21 1.75 8.13 3.61
C GLY A 21 0.28 8.03 3.17
N TYR A 22 -0.09 8.57 2.00
CA TYR A 22 -1.41 8.35 1.38
C TYR A 22 -1.36 7.19 0.37
N THR A 23 -0.30 7.14 -0.44
CA THR A 23 -0.18 6.12 -1.50
C THR A 23 0.72 4.96 -1.13
N PHE A 24 1.77 5.21 -0.33
CA PHE A 24 2.71 4.19 0.11
C PHE A 24 3.26 4.49 1.50
N GLY A 25 3.71 3.44 2.17
CA GLY A 25 4.31 3.49 3.50
C GLY A 25 5.49 2.53 3.63
N TRP A 26 6.57 2.99 4.27
CA TRP A 26 7.73 2.17 4.60
C TRP A 26 7.41 1.21 5.74
N ALA A 27 7.85 -0.04 5.60
CA ALA A 27 7.84 -0.97 6.71
C ALA A 27 8.94 -0.63 7.73
N PRO A 28 8.79 -1.05 9.00
CA PRO A 28 9.87 -0.98 9.97
C PRO A 28 11.14 -1.65 9.46
N LYS A 29 12.31 -1.17 9.91
CA LYS A 29 13.61 -1.66 9.45
C LYS A 29 13.75 -3.19 9.53
N ASP A 30 13.23 -3.77 10.60
CA ASP A 30 13.37 -5.21 10.90
C ASP A 30 12.38 -6.08 10.10
N ALA A 31 11.42 -5.46 9.39
CA ALA A 31 10.48 -6.15 8.51
C ALA A 31 11.04 -6.42 7.10
N GLY A 32 12.32 -6.10 6.85
CA GLY A 32 12.99 -6.44 5.59
C GLY A 32 12.94 -5.36 4.51
N ASN A 33 12.82 -4.08 4.89
CA ASN A 33 12.83 -2.93 3.98
C ASN A 33 11.76 -3.01 2.87
N LEU A 34 10.52 -3.26 3.29
CA LEU A 34 9.37 -3.34 2.40
C LEU A 34 8.73 -1.96 2.19
N ILE A 35 8.02 -1.81 1.07
CA ILE A 35 7.01 -0.76 0.91
C ILE A 35 5.63 -1.40 0.81
N ALA A 36 4.64 -0.82 1.50
CA ALA A 36 3.22 -1.07 1.22
C ALA A 36 2.71 0.02 0.30
N TYR A 37 1.91 -0.33 -0.70
CA TYR A 37 1.35 0.64 -1.64
C TYR A 37 0.00 0.17 -2.19
N ARG A 38 -0.78 1.13 -2.70
CA ARG A 38 -2.00 0.85 -3.48
C ARG A 38 -1.61 0.57 -4.94
N ASN A 39 -1.90 -0.62 -5.44
CA ASN A 39 -1.68 -0.96 -6.85
C ASN A 39 -2.74 -0.31 -7.78
N LEU A 40 -2.60 -0.52 -9.09
CA LEU A 40 -3.52 0.06 -10.09
C LEU A 40 -4.96 -0.46 -9.98
N GLU A 41 -5.15 -1.68 -9.48
CA GLU A 41 -6.47 -2.24 -9.19
C GLU A 41 -7.07 -1.70 -7.88
N GLY A 42 -6.34 -0.85 -7.17
CA GLY A 42 -6.75 -0.28 -5.89
C GLY A 42 -6.56 -1.21 -4.71
N ARG A 43 -5.81 -2.31 -4.86
CA ARG A 43 -5.53 -3.28 -3.80
C ARG A 43 -4.24 -2.92 -3.08
N LEU A 44 -4.12 -3.39 -1.84
CA LEU A 44 -2.88 -3.32 -1.08
C LEU A 44 -1.87 -4.32 -1.66
N ALA A 45 -0.67 -3.85 -1.91
CA ALA A 45 0.47 -4.65 -2.33
C ALA A 45 1.70 -4.28 -1.52
N VAL A 46 2.61 -5.24 -1.40
CA VAL A 46 3.88 -5.11 -0.72
C VAL A 46 5.00 -5.46 -1.69
N LEU A 47 6.05 -4.65 -1.71
CA LEU A 47 7.23 -4.85 -2.54
C LEU A 47 8.49 -4.80 -1.67
N ASP A 48 9.35 -5.79 -1.84
CA ASP A 48 10.62 -5.87 -1.12
C ASP A 48 11.80 -5.29 -1.91
N GLN A 49 12.98 -5.28 -1.27
CA GLN A 49 14.21 -4.80 -1.90
C GLN A 49 14.69 -5.68 -3.07
N GLN A 50 14.27 -6.93 -3.17
CA GLN A 50 14.63 -7.82 -4.27
C GLN A 50 13.64 -7.69 -5.45
N GLY A 51 12.58 -6.90 -5.32
CA GLY A 51 11.54 -6.75 -6.33
C GLY A 51 10.45 -7.81 -6.26
N ARG A 52 10.41 -8.63 -5.18
CA ARG A 52 9.33 -9.59 -4.96
C ARG A 52 8.09 -8.85 -4.50
N LYS A 53 6.98 -9.11 -5.19
CA LYS A 53 5.68 -8.49 -4.96
C LYS A 53 4.72 -9.49 -4.32
N GLN A 54 4.04 -9.06 -3.28
CA GLN A 54 2.90 -9.77 -2.69
C GLN A 54 1.66 -8.87 -2.75
N GLU A 55 0.59 -9.38 -3.33
CA GLU A 55 -0.70 -8.67 -3.37
C GLU A 55 -1.65 -9.26 -2.33
N ILE A 56 -2.36 -8.38 -1.60
CA ILE A 56 -3.38 -8.77 -0.64
C ILE A 56 -4.75 -8.71 -1.33
N ALA A 57 -5.13 -9.82 -1.98
CA ALA A 57 -6.30 -9.90 -2.88
C ALA A 57 -7.66 -9.61 -2.22
N SER A 58 -7.76 -9.73 -0.88
CA SER A 58 -8.99 -9.42 -0.13
C SER A 58 -9.29 -7.92 -0.02
N THR A 59 -8.32 -7.07 -0.35
CA THR A 59 -8.46 -5.62 -0.23
C THR A 59 -8.94 -4.98 -1.54
N LYS A 60 -9.62 -3.84 -1.45
CA LYS A 60 -10.08 -3.08 -2.62
C LYS A 60 -10.25 -1.60 -2.28
N ASN A 61 -9.83 -0.71 -3.16
CA ASN A 61 -9.87 0.74 -2.95
C ASN A 61 -9.23 1.16 -1.62
N VAL A 62 -7.98 0.78 -1.44
CA VAL A 62 -7.20 1.05 -0.23
C VAL A 62 -6.48 2.39 -0.31
N TRP A 63 -6.38 3.09 0.81
CA TRP A 63 -5.52 4.26 1.00
C TRP A 63 -4.80 4.22 2.34
N THR A 64 -3.78 5.08 2.46
CA THR A 64 -3.06 5.37 3.70
C THR A 64 -2.56 4.11 4.42
N PRO A 65 -1.76 3.24 3.76
CA PRO A 65 -1.25 2.05 4.43
C PRO A 65 -0.26 2.44 5.53
N ALA A 66 -0.43 1.87 6.71
CA ALA A 66 0.42 2.07 7.88
C ALA A 66 0.82 0.72 8.48
N TRP A 67 2.12 0.48 8.60
CA TRP A 67 2.65 -0.76 9.17
C TRP A 67 2.58 -0.75 10.69
N SER A 68 2.34 -1.93 11.29
CA SER A 68 2.61 -2.16 12.72
C SER A 68 4.12 -2.11 12.98
N GLU A 69 4.52 -1.77 14.22
CA GLU A 69 5.94 -1.66 14.60
C GLU A 69 6.73 -2.95 14.42
N ASP A 70 6.06 -4.11 14.59
CA ASP A 70 6.65 -5.44 14.41
C ASP A 70 6.63 -5.94 12.95
N GLY A 71 6.11 -5.12 12.03
CA GLY A 71 5.99 -5.41 10.60
C GLY A 71 5.04 -6.56 10.24
N SER A 72 4.26 -7.09 11.20
CA SER A 72 3.37 -8.23 10.94
C SER A 72 2.01 -7.85 10.35
N LYS A 73 1.61 -6.58 10.47
CA LYS A 73 0.29 -6.08 10.07
C LYS A 73 0.38 -4.75 9.32
N ILE A 74 -0.63 -4.49 8.51
CA ILE A 74 -0.87 -3.18 7.89
C ILE A 74 -2.30 -2.73 8.20
N ALA A 75 -2.43 -1.54 8.79
CA ALA A 75 -3.69 -0.80 8.88
C ALA A 75 -3.89 0.07 7.63
N PHE A 76 -5.12 0.24 7.19
CA PHE A 76 -5.44 1.03 6.00
C PHE A 76 -6.89 1.51 5.98
N VAL A 77 -7.16 2.54 5.18
CA VAL A 77 -8.53 3.02 4.90
C VAL A 77 -9.05 2.31 3.66
N GLN A 78 -10.27 1.77 3.73
CA GLN A 78 -10.93 1.09 2.62
C GLN A 78 -12.25 1.76 2.25
N SER A 79 -12.49 2.03 0.96
CA SER A 79 -13.83 2.47 0.52
C SER A 79 -14.77 1.29 0.33
N MET A 80 -15.93 1.39 0.99
CA MET A 80 -17.05 0.46 0.86
C MET A 80 -18.10 0.96 -0.16
N GLY A 81 -17.80 2.01 -0.92
CA GLY A 81 -18.72 2.69 -1.83
C GLY A 81 -19.68 3.66 -1.13
N ARG A 82 -20.42 4.48 -1.90
CA ARG A 82 -21.41 5.46 -1.42
C ARG A 82 -20.90 6.37 -0.28
N ASN A 83 -19.67 6.87 -0.40
CA ASN A 83 -18.98 7.69 0.62
C ASN A 83 -18.80 7.01 1.98
N LYS A 84 -18.78 5.68 2.04
CA LYS A 84 -18.45 4.92 3.24
C LYS A 84 -17.00 4.48 3.21
N TYR A 85 -16.34 4.67 4.34
CA TYR A 85 -14.95 4.29 4.57
C TYR A 85 -14.85 3.51 5.87
N ASP A 86 -13.96 2.53 5.90
CA ASP A 86 -13.63 1.75 7.09
C ASP A 86 -12.12 1.76 7.32
N ILE A 87 -11.70 1.59 8.57
CA ILE A 87 -10.31 1.34 8.93
C ILE A 87 -10.17 -0.16 9.16
N SER A 88 -9.36 -0.81 8.35
CA SER A 88 -9.16 -2.26 8.39
C SER A 88 -7.70 -2.59 8.60
N ILE A 89 -7.44 -3.81 9.10
CA ILE A 89 -6.10 -4.33 9.36
C ILE A 89 -5.96 -5.66 8.65
N VAL A 90 -4.79 -5.92 8.06
CA VAL A 90 -4.45 -7.22 7.46
C VAL A 90 -3.10 -7.71 7.93
N ASP A 91 -2.97 -9.02 8.05
CA ASP A 91 -1.72 -9.73 8.30
C ASP A 91 -0.88 -9.86 7.03
N VAL A 92 0.45 -9.75 7.19
CA VAL A 92 1.40 -9.73 6.06
C VAL A 92 2.52 -10.77 6.20
N LYS A 93 2.59 -11.48 7.32
CA LYS A 93 3.52 -12.59 7.56
C LYS A 93 2.97 -13.92 7.07
#